data_AF-A0A1R3XBG9-F1
#
_entry.id   AF-A0A1R3XBG9-F1
#
_cell.length_a   1.000
_cell.length_b   1.000
_cell.length_c   1.000
_cell.angle_alpha   90.00
_cell.angle_beta   90.00
_cell.angle_gamma   90.00
#
_symmetry.space_group_name_H-M   'P 1'
#
loop_
_entity.id
_entity.type
_entity.pdbx_description
1 polymer ?
#
loop_
_entity_poly.entity_id
_entity_poly.type
_entity_poly.pdbx_seq_one_letter_code
_entity_poly.pdbx_strand_id
1 'polypeptide(L)'
;MAAVEGPTGTWRMVDPQDREYGLIEIRRVMNGQQVAYRVAVRGDVIGWAHTLRLACHKAHVAHLASMGNPGPPAADWGRSGSGSKRR
;
A
#
# COMPACT_ATOMS: atom_id res chain seq x y z
N MET A 1 4.74 -2.14 -9.69
CA MET A 1 3.51 -1.40 -9.37
C MET A 1 3.32 -0.35 -10.44
N ALA A 2 2.14 -0.31 -11.05
CA ALA A 2 1.76 0.75 -11.99
C ALA A 2 0.43 1.37 -11.54
N ALA A 3 0.36 2.71 -11.56
CA ALA A 3 -0.89 3.44 -11.51
C ALA A 3 -1.24 3.79 -12.96
N VAL A 4 -2.36 3.26 -13.45
CA VAL A 4 -2.85 3.48 -14.81
C VAL A 4 -3.96 4.52 -14.75
N GLU A 5 -3.79 5.60 -15.51
CA GLU A 5 -4.81 6.65 -15.61
C GLU A 5 -6.09 6.09 -16.23
N GLY A 6 -7.22 6.39 -15.59
CA GLY A 6 -8.56 6.07 -16.09
C GLY A 6 -9.26 7.33 -16.59
N PRO A 7 -10.60 7.40 -16.45
CA PRO A 7 -11.32 8.67 -16.56
C PRO A 7 -10.70 9.76 -15.68
N THR A 8 -10.90 11.02 -16.07
CA THR A 8 -10.33 12.19 -15.39
C THR A 8 -10.41 12.08 -13.86
N GLY A 9 -9.25 12.15 -13.21
CA GLY A 9 -9.16 12.13 -11.76
C GLY A 9 -9.27 10.75 -11.13
N THR A 10 -9.15 9.67 -11.91
CA THR A 10 -9.15 8.29 -11.41
C THR A 10 -7.90 7.55 -11.87
N TRP A 11 -7.38 6.68 -11.00
CA TRP A 11 -6.25 5.81 -11.30
C TRP A 11 -6.53 4.41 -10.79
N ARG A 12 -6.28 3.42 -11.64
CA ARG A 12 -6.33 2.00 -11.29
C ARG A 12 -4.93 1.53 -10.93
N MET A 13 -4.82 0.84 -9.81
CA MET A 13 -3.60 0.21 -9.36
C MET A 13 -3.58 -1.22 -9.91
N VAL A 14 -2.60 -1.53 -10.76
CA VAL A 14 -2.50 -2.83 -11.43
C VAL A 14 -1.24 -3.59 -11.00
N ASP A 15 -1.39 -4.90 -10.86
CA ASP A 15 -0.29 -5.83 -10.59
C ASP A 15 0.50 -6.16 -11.88
N PRO A 16 1.63 -6.88 -11.81
CA PRO A 16 2.39 -7.27 -13.00
C PRO A 16 1.64 -8.16 -14.00
N GLN A 17 0.52 -8.76 -13.59
CA GLN A 17 -0.38 -9.57 -14.41
C GLN A 17 -1.55 -8.74 -14.97
N ASP A 18 -1.46 -7.41 -14.87
CA ASP A 18 -2.49 -6.43 -15.28
C ASP A 18 -3.83 -6.57 -14.53
N ARG A 19 -3.82 -7.20 -13.36
CA ARG A 19 -5.01 -7.29 -12.51
C ARG A 19 -5.12 -6.06 -11.65
N GLU A 20 -6.30 -5.44 -11.70
CA GLU A 20 -6.64 -4.33 -10.82
C GLU A 20 -6.73 -4.81 -9.37
N TYR A 21 -6.06 -4.10 -8.47
CA TYR A 21 -6.14 -4.35 -7.04
C TYR A 21 -6.56 -3.13 -6.21
N GLY A 22 -6.60 -1.95 -6.81
CA GLY A 22 -7.01 -0.74 -6.12
C GLY A 22 -7.46 0.37 -7.05
N LEU A 23 -8.27 1.28 -6.52
CA LEU A 23 -8.82 2.44 -7.20
C LEU A 23 -8.49 3.69 -6.38
N ILE A 24 -8.01 4.72 -7.06
CA ILE A 24 -7.74 6.03 -6.48
C ILE A 24 -8.58 7.06 -7.21
N GLU A 25 -9.26 7.92 -6.46
CA GLU A 25 -10.10 8.99 -7.00
C GLU A 25 -9.72 10.32 -6.36
N ILE A 26 -9.49 11.35 -7.17
CA ILE A 26 -9.36 12.72 -6.70
C ILE A 26 -10.73 13.27 -6.32
N ARG A 27 -10.84 13.87 -5.14
CA ARG A 27 -12.07 14.47 -4.64
C ARG A 27 -11.78 15.84 -4.06
N ARG A 28 -12.74 16.73 -4.25
CA ARG A 28 -12.82 17.99 -3.53
C ARG A 28 -13.44 17.74 -2.17
N VAL A 29 -12.79 18.20 -1.11
CA VAL A 29 -13.25 18.12 0.28
C VAL A 29 -13.27 19.52 0.89
N MET A 30 -13.84 19.68 2.08
CA MET A 30 -13.98 20.98 2.75
C MET A 30 -14.61 22.04 1.83
N ASN A 31 -15.78 21.75 1.26
CA ASN A 31 -16.49 22.63 0.32
C ASN A 31 -15.63 23.10 -0.88
N GLY A 32 -14.72 22.23 -1.34
CA GLY A 32 -13.87 22.52 -2.50
C GLY A 32 -12.58 23.28 -2.20
N GLN A 33 -12.31 23.59 -0.93
CA GLN A 33 -11.07 24.26 -0.52
C GLN A 33 -9.86 23.33 -0.54
N GLN A 34 -10.07 22.03 -0.47
CA GLN A 34 -8.99 21.05 -0.44
C GLN A 34 -9.24 19.93 -1.43
N VAL A 35 -8.15 19.32 -1.87
CA VAL A 35 -8.14 18.13 -2.71
C VAL A 35 -7.60 16.97 -1.90
N ALA A 36 -8.32 15.85 -1.92
CA ALA A 36 -7.90 14.61 -1.30
C ALA A 36 -8.07 13.45 -2.28
N TYR A 37 -7.22 12.45 -2.13
CA TYR A 37 -7.24 11.22 -2.91
C TYR A 37 -7.88 10.13 -2.06
N ARG A 38 -9.07 9.68 -2.46
CA ARG A 38 -9.76 8.52 -1.87
C ARG A 38 -9.04 7.26 -2.35
N VAL A 39 -8.78 6.34 -1.43
CA VAL A 39 -8.09 5.08 -1.73
C VAL A 39 -9.01 3.92 -1.43
N ALA A 40 -9.31 3.11 -2.44
CA ALA A 40 -10.05 1.88 -2.31
C ALA A 40 -9.21 0.68 -2.76
N VAL A 41 -9.31 -0.45 -2.04
CA VAL A 41 -8.64 -1.71 -2.37
C VAL A 41 -9.68 -2.82 -2.28
N ARG A 42 -9.82 -3.63 -3.34
CA ARG A 42 -10.83 -4.69 -3.43
C ARG A 42 -12.28 -4.23 -3.11
N GLY A 43 -12.61 -2.99 -3.46
CA GLY A 43 -13.93 -2.39 -3.22
C GLY A 43 -14.05 -1.60 -1.91
N ASP A 44 -13.15 -1.81 -0.95
CA ASP A 44 -13.21 -1.16 0.36
C ASP A 44 -12.36 0.10 0.44
N VAL A 45 -12.91 1.17 1.02
CA VAL A 45 -12.15 2.41 1.27
C VAL A 45 -11.23 2.21 2.46
N ILE A 46 -9.94 2.24 2.20
CA ILE A 46 -8.91 2.07 3.24
C ILE A 46 -8.39 3.41 3.78
N GLY A 47 -8.74 4.52 3.13
CA GLY A 47 -8.47 5.86 3.65
C GLY A 47 -8.27 6.93 2.57
N TRP A 48 -7.63 8.01 2.99
CA TRP A 48 -7.42 9.22 2.20
C TRP A 48 -5.95 9.65 2.21
N ALA A 49 -5.52 10.36 1.16
CA ALA A 49 -4.20 10.95 1.05
C ALA A 49 -4.26 12.36 0.45
N HIS A 50 -3.25 13.18 0.71
CA HIS A 50 -3.15 14.55 0.16
C HIS A 50 -2.31 14.62 -1.13
N THR A 51 -1.67 13.50 -1.52
CA THR A 51 -0.98 13.37 -2.82
C THR A 51 -1.33 12.06 -3.48
N LEU A 52 -1.28 12.03 -4.81
CA LEU A 52 -1.43 10.81 -5.61
C LEU A 52 -0.38 9.76 -5.20
N ARG A 53 0.89 10.17 -5.05
CA ARG A 53 1.97 9.27 -4.63
C ARG A 53 1.66 8.56 -3.31
N LEU A 54 1.18 9.31 -2.31
CA LEU A 54 0.82 8.73 -1.02
C LEU A 54 -0.42 7.82 -1.13
N ALA A 55 -1.40 8.17 -1.97
CA ALA A 55 -2.55 7.31 -2.24
C ALA A 55 -2.10 5.97 -2.84
N CYS A 56 -1.24 6.01 -3.85
CA CYS A 56 -0.70 4.82 -4.50
C CYS A 56 0.11 3.95 -3.51
N HIS A 57 0.93 4.59 -2.67
CA HIS A 57 1.67 3.88 -1.62
C HIS A 57 0.73 3.16 -0.64
N LYS A 58 -0.32 3.84 -0.14
CA LYS A 58 -1.31 3.24 0.76
C LYS A 58 -2.03 2.05 0.12
N ALA A 59 -2.49 2.20 -1.12
CA ALA A 59 -3.14 1.12 -1.87
C ALA A 59 -2.21 -0.10 -2.01
N HIS A 60 -0.94 0.13 -2.32
CA HIS A 60 0.03 -0.93 -2.50
C HIS A 60 0.37 -1.66 -1.20
N VAL A 61 0.60 -0.93 -0.10
CA VAL A 61 0.85 -1.54 1.22
C VAL A 61 -0.34 -2.39 1.67
N ALA A 62 -1.57 -1.89 1.49
CA ALA A 62 -2.78 -2.65 1.81
C ALA A 62 -2.91 -3.91 0.94
N HIS A 63 -2.58 -3.82 -0.36
CA HIS A 63 -2.56 -4.98 -1.24
C HIS A 63 -1.55 -6.03 -0.78
N LEU A 64 -0.32 -5.64 -0.43
CA LEU A 64 0.69 -6.55 0.11
C LEU A 64 0.23 -7.21 1.42
N ALA A 65 -0.35 -6.43 2.35
CA ALA A 65 -0.88 -6.95 3.60
C ALA A 65 -1.99 -8.01 3.38
N SER A 66 -2.79 -7.85 2.32
CA SER A 66 -3.88 -8.78 1.99
C SER A 66 -3.43 -10.11 1.35
N MET A 67 -2.17 -10.22 0.92
CA MET A 67 -1.64 -11.42 0.27
C MET A 67 -0.99 -12.41 1.23
N GLY A 68 -0.75 -12.02 2.48
CA GLY A 68 -0.45 -12.93 3.59
C GLY A 68 0.61 -14.00 3.31
N ASN A 69 1.88 -13.66 3.53
CA ASN A 69 2.72 -14.42 4.46
C ASN A 69 3.79 -13.43 4.96
N PRO A 70 3.70 -12.89 6.18
CA PRO A 70 4.86 -12.23 6.77
C PRO A 70 5.92 -13.33 6.78
N GLY A 71 6.92 -13.23 5.90
CA GLY A 71 8.01 -14.19 5.88
C GLY A 71 8.54 -14.36 7.30
N PRO A 72 9.10 -15.53 7.65
CA PRO A 72 9.69 -15.73 8.97
C PRO A 72 10.59 -14.54 9.30
N PRO A 73 10.63 -14.10 10.57
CA PRO A 73 11.46 -12.96 10.98
C PRO A 73 12.83 -13.06 10.31
N ALA A 74 13.30 -11.93 9.76
CA ALA A 74 14.55 -11.87 9.01
C ALA A 74 15.64 -12.67 9.77
N ALA A 75 16.24 -13.65 9.09
CA ALA A 75 17.21 -14.55 9.69
C ALA A 75 18.31 -13.75 10.42
N ASP A 76 18.67 -14.16 11.64
CA ASP A 76 19.56 -13.40 12.54
C ASP A 76 21.01 -13.35 12.07
N TRP A 77 21.36 -14.12 11.02
CA TRP A 77 22.66 -14.31 10.41
C TRP A 77 23.89 -14.16 11.34
N GLY A 78 23.78 -14.56 12.61
CA GLY A 78 24.93 -14.83 13.47
C GLY A 78 24.95 -14.17 14.84
N ARG A 79 23.85 -14.07 15.59
CA ARG A 79 24.00 -13.92 17.05
C ARG A 79 24.32 -15.27 17.68
N SER A 80 25.55 -15.72 17.43
CA SER A 80 26.16 -16.87 18.12
C SER A 80 26.10 -16.60 19.63
N GLY A 81 25.19 -17.29 20.31
CA GLY A 81 25.23 -17.39 21.75
C GLY A 81 26.53 -18.06 22.17
N SER A 82 27.50 -17.28 22.62
CA SER A 82 28.59 -17.82 23.44
C SER A 82 28.05 -18.00 24.86
N GLY A 83 27.28 -19.06 25.07
CA GLY A 83 27.17 -19.66 26.39
C GLY A 83 28.54 -20.19 26.79
N SER A 84 29.29 -19.43 27.58
CA SER A 84 30.39 -19.99 28.37
C SER A 84 29.92 -20.09 29.82
N LYS A 85 29.39 -21.27 30.15
CA LYS A 85 29.28 -21.73 31.54
C LYS A 85 30.37 -22.77 31.73
N ARG A 86 31.43 -22.41 32.46
CA ARG A 86 32.45 -23.23 33.16
C ARG A 86 33.56 -22.23 33.58
N ARG A 87 34.00 -22.15 34.82
CA ARG A 87 34.07 -23.12 35.91
C ARG A 87 34.17 -22.37 37.24
#